data_AF-A0AAJ1EVJ0-F1
#
_entry.id   AF-A0AAJ1EVJ0-F1
#
_cell.length_a   1.000
_cell.length_b   1.000
_cell.length_c   1.000
_cell.angle_alpha   90.00
_cell.angle_beta   90.00
_cell.angle_gamma   90.00
#
_symmetry.space_group_name_H-M   'P 1'
#
loop_
_entity.id
_entity.type
_entity.pdbx_description
1 polymer ?
#
loop_
_entity_poly.entity_id
_entity_poly.type
_entity_poly.pdbx_seq_one_letter_code
_entity_poly.pdbx_strand_id
1 'polypeptide(L)'
;MRLKAKNVFKPGTYPEYTYVSRNYENTGISYELRLKQALRTAGCLTSLIGPSKIEKTILCEKVIGFDNIVEFSGTDFNSNTDFWATVAAKVGLPYKGELMTERAVNEGNSKDTDGKSEKYVLAKDIVIQYYKEHDKVLVIDDFHYASKAMQTKMAQQLKDVIRGE
;
A
#
# COMPACT_ATOMS: atom_id res chain seq x y z
N MET A 1 -14.67 27.51 -22.56
CA MET A 1 -13.62 26.64 -23.13
C MET A 1 -14.26 25.32 -23.56
N ARG A 2 -14.09 24.87 -24.82
CA ARG A 2 -14.79 23.66 -25.32
C ARG A 2 -13.99 22.40 -24.94
N LEU A 3 -14.59 21.51 -24.14
CA LEU A 3 -13.98 20.23 -23.79
C LEU A 3 -13.81 19.37 -25.05
N LYS A 4 -12.62 18.83 -25.25
CA LYS A 4 -12.34 17.86 -26.32
C LYS A 4 -12.58 16.45 -25.80
N ALA A 5 -13.05 15.53 -26.65
CA ALA A 5 -13.28 14.14 -26.26
C ALA A 5 -12.05 13.49 -25.58
N LYS A 6 -10.84 13.80 -26.06
CA LYS A 6 -9.56 13.36 -25.47
C LYS A 6 -9.32 13.80 -24.01
N ASN A 7 -10.00 14.86 -23.56
CA ASN A 7 -9.90 15.34 -22.18
C ASN A 7 -10.89 14.61 -21.26
N VAL A 8 -11.97 14.06 -21.81
CA VAL A 8 -13.07 13.41 -21.09
C VAL A 8 -12.85 11.90 -21.01
N PHE A 9 -12.51 11.27 -22.12
CA PHE A 9 -12.32 9.81 -22.22
C PHE A 9 -10.83 9.47 -22.16
N LYS A 10 -10.26 9.51 -20.95
CA LYS A 10 -8.88 9.11 -20.71
C LYS A 10 -8.85 7.71 -20.10
N PRO A 11 -8.36 6.69 -20.84
CA PRO A 11 -8.24 5.34 -20.30
C PRO A 11 -7.13 5.30 -19.24
N GLY A 12 -7.38 4.60 -18.13
CA GLY A 12 -6.37 4.33 -17.10
C GLY A 12 -5.96 5.54 -16.24
N THR A 13 -6.73 6.63 -16.26
CA THR A 13 -6.48 7.80 -15.39
C THR A 13 -7.74 8.20 -14.65
N TYR A 14 -7.60 8.98 -13.57
CA TYR A 14 -8.74 9.54 -12.84
C TYR A 14 -9.73 10.28 -13.77
N PRO A 15 -11.03 9.91 -13.76
CA PRO A 15 -12.04 10.52 -14.61
C PRO A 15 -12.52 11.88 -14.06
N GLU A 16 -11.74 12.94 -14.30
CA GLU A 16 -12.02 14.30 -13.80
C GLU A 16 -13.42 14.82 -14.17
N TYR A 17 -13.89 14.52 -15.38
CA TYR A 17 -15.17 15.04 -15.91
C TYR A 17 -16.34 14.04 -15.82
N THR A 18 -16.07 12.76 -15.55
CA THR A 18 -17.09 11.70 -15.61
C THR A 18 -17.23 10.93 -14.30
N TYR A 19 -16.46 11.28 -13.27
CA TYR A 19 -16.63 10.69 -11.94
C TYR A 19 -17.99 11.08 -11.34
N VAL A 20 -18.79 10.09 -10.97
CA VAL A 20 -20.09 10.28 -10.32
C VAL A 20 -20.02 9.72 -8.90
N SER A 21 -20.14 10.61 -7.91
CA SER A 21 -20.23 10.21 -6.50
C SER A 21 -21.49 9.38 -6.26
N ARG A 22 -21.33 8.32 -5.45
CA ARG A 22 -22.38 7.35 -5.14
C ARG A 22 -22.67 7.37 -3.64
N ASN A 23 -23.93 7.19 -3.29
CA ASN A 23 -24.36 7.08 -1.90
C ASN A 23 -24.55 5.61 -1.51
N TYR A 24 -24.18 5.30 -0.28
CA TYR A 24 -24.39 4.00 0.33
C TYR A 24 -25.86 3.83 0.72
N GLU A 25 -26.54 2.81 0.20
CA GLU A 25 -27.84 2.29 0.66
C GLU A 25 -28.89 3.37 1.05
N ASN A 26 -29.02 4.44 0.26
CA ASN A 26 -29.96 5.55 0.53
C ASN A 26 -29.80 6.24 1.90
N THR A 27 -28.65 6.06 2.56
CA THR A 27 -28.33 6.68 3.86
C THR A 27 -27.97 8.16 3.75
N GLY A 28 -27.79 8.67 2.53
CA GLY A 28 -27.25 10.01 2.26
C GLY A 28 -25.73 10.11 2.47
N ILE A 29 -25.06 9.04 2.88
CA ILE A 29 -23.61 8.98 3.09
C ILE A 29 -22.94 8.54 1.79
N SER A 30 -21.99 9.33 1.31
CA SER A 30 -21.22 8.97 0.12
C SER A 30 -20.15 7.92 0.44
N TYR A 31 -19.78 7.09 -0.55
CA TYR A 31 -18.70 6.12 -0.37
C TYR A 31 -17.36 6.78 -0.04
N GLU A 32 -17.13 7.99 -0.57
CA GLU A 32 -15.95 8.80 -0.27
C GLU A 32 -15.89 9.14 1.22
N LEU A 33 -17.00 9.58 1.80
CA LEU A 33 -17.08 9.90 3.22
C LEU A 33 -16.85 8.66 4.08
N ARG A 34 -17.45 7.52 3.70
CA ARG A 34 -17.28 6.25 4.42
C ARG A 34 -15.84 5.76 4.39
N LEU A 35 -15.17 5.82 3.23
CA LEU A 35 -13.76 5.44 3.11
C LEU A 35 -12.88 6.39 3.91
N LYS A 36 -13.14 7.71 3.86
CA LYS A 36 -12.41 8.71 4.65
C LYS A 36 -12.55 8.48 6.15
N GLN A 37 -13.72 8.08 6.62
CA GLN A 37 -13.93 7.72 8.03
C GLN A 37 -13.16 6.45 8.39
N ALA A 38 -13.21 5.42 7.54
CA ALA A 38 -12.50 4.16 7.77
C ALA A 38 -10.97 4.36 7.86
N LEU A 39 -10.40 5.19 6.99
CA LEU A 39 -8.97 5.53 7.00
C LEU A 39 -8.53 6.34 8.23
N ARG A 40 -9.45 7.07 8.88
CA ARG A 40 -9.16 7.82 10.11
C ARG A 40 -9.22 6.96 11.37
N THR A 41 -9.76 5.74 11.27
CA THR A 41 -9.84 4.82 12.40
C THR A 41 -8.50 4.12 12.57
N ALA A 42 -7.74 4.51 13.59
CA ALA A 42 -6.50 3.84 13.95
C ALA A 42 -6.75 2.35 14.30
N GLY A 43 -5.76 1.51 14.08
CA GLY A 43 -5.85 0.09 14.44
C GLY A 43 -6.70 -0.77 13.50
N CYS A 44 -7.18 -0.24 12.36
CA CYS A 44 -8.11 -0.94 11.48
C CYS A 44 -7.57 -1.17 10.06
N LEU A 45 -7.75 -2.40 9.56
CA LEU A 45 -7.62 -2.71 8.13
C LEU A 45 -8.95 -2.39 7.43
N THR A 46 -8.91 -1.53 6.42
CA THR A 46 -10.08 -1.23 5.60
C THR A 46 -10.10 -2.13 4.36
N SER A 47 -11.17 -2.91 4.21
CA SER A 47 -11.39 -3.77 3.03
C SER A 47 -12.47 -3.18 2.13
N LEU A 48 -12.15 -2.99 0.85
CA LEU A 48 -13.07 -2.51 -0.19
C LEU A 48 -13.51 -3.68 -1.07
N ILE A 49 -14.78 -4.07 -0.93
CA ILE A 49 -15.34 -5.25 -1.59
C ILE A 49 -16.41 -4.82 -2.60
N GLY A 50 -16.39 -5.44 -3.77
CA GLY A 50 -17.45 -5.31 -4.77
C GLY A 50 -17.00 -5.82 -6.15
N PRO A 51 -17.93 -5.93 -7.11
CA PRO A 51 -17.65 -6.50 -8.42
C PRO A 51 -16.51 -5.79 -9.17
N SER A 52 -15.96 -6.45 -10.18
CA SER A 52 -14.96 -5.81 -11.05
C SER A 52 -15.56 -4.59 -11.75
N LYS A 53 -14.71 -3.59 -12.05
CA LYS A 53 -15.08 -2.36 -12.78
C LYS A 53 -16.14 -1.48 -12.11
N ILE A 54 -16.37 -1.60 -10.81
CA ILE A 54 -17.17 -0.62 -10.03
C ILE A 54 -16.36 0.59 -9.57
N GLU A 55 -15.15 0.77 -10.11
CA GLU A 55 -14.27 1.90 -9.81
C GLU A 55 -13.77 1.93 -8.35
N LYS A 56 -13.47 0.77 -7.75
CA LYS A 56 -12.86 0.68 -6.40
C LYS A 56 -11.54 1.44 -6.31
N THR A 57 -10.66 1.22 -7.28
CA THR A 57 -9.34 1.87 -7.37
C THR A 57 -9.47 3.38 -7.54
N ILE A 58 -10.40 3.84 -8.38
CA ILE A 58 -10.69 5.28 -8.57
C ILE A 58 -11.28 5.91 -7.30
N LEU A 59 -12.10 5.17 -6.53
CA LEU A 59 -12.59 5.65 -5.23
C LEU A 59 -11.43 5.85 -4.24
N CYS A 60 -10.48 4.91 -4.19
CA CYS A 60 -9.25 5.09 -3.40
C CYS A 60 -8.48 6.33 -3.86
N GLU A 61 -8.22 6.45 -5.16
CA GLU A 61 -7.51 7.59 -5.75
C GLU A 61 -8.18 8.93 -5.42
N LYS A 62 -9.53 8.97 -5.42
CA LYS A 62 -10.30 10.16 -5.07
C LYS A 62 -10.15 10.56 -3.59
N VAL A 63 -10.17 9.59 -2.68
CA VAL A 63 -10.22 9.87 -1.23
C VAL A 63 -8.84 10.07 -0.64
N ILE A 64 -7.87 9.26 -1.07
CA ILE A 64 -6.50 9.27 -0.55
C ILE A 64 -5.64 10.27 -1.33
N GLY A 65 -5.86 10.37 -2.64
CA GLY A 65 -5.01 11.13 -3.55
C GLY A 65 -3.92 10.26 -4.18
N PHE A 66 -3.70 10.42 -5.49
CA PHE A 66 -2.72 9.65 -6.26
C PHE A 66 -1.31 9.69 -5.66
N ASP A 67 -0.88 10.87 -5.18
CA ASP A 67 0.47 11.04 -4.62
C ASP A 67 0.67 10.28 -3.30
N ASN A 68 -0.41 9.99 -2.56
CA ASN A 68 -0.35 9.36 -1.25
C ASN A 68 -0.62 7.86 -1.29
N ILE A 69 -1.13 7.35 -2.41
CA ILE A 69 -1.36 5.92 -2.57
C ILE A 69 -0.04 5.23 -2.93
N VAL A 70 0.23 4.12 -2.25
CA VAL A 70 1.21 3.13 -2.70
C VAL A 70 0.46 1.83 -3.01
N GLU A 71 0.16 1.62 -4.28
CA GLU A 71 -0.58 0.44 -4.75
C GLU A 71 0.32 -0.78 -4.81
N PHE A 72 -0.20 -1.95 -4.47
CA PHE A 72 0.40 -3.25 -4.77
C PHE A 72 -0.65 -4.18 -5.31
N SER A 73 -0.32 -4.94 -6.36
CA SER A 73 -1.16 -6.02 -6.81
C SER A 73 -0.83 -7.30 -6.04
N GLY A 74 -1.82 -8.17 -5.84
CA GLY A 74 -1.58 -9.52 -5.29
C GLY A 74 -0.57 -10.35 -6.09
N THR A 75 -0.28 -9.98 -7.34
CA THR A 75 0.72 -10.61 -8.21
C THR A 75 2.14 -10.04 -8.05
N ASP A 76 2.32 -8.88 -7.40
CA ASP A 76 3.64 -8.25 -7.18
C ASP A 76 4.51 -9.02 -6.17
N PHE A 77 3.96 -10.11 -5.63
CA PHE A 77 4.44 -10.78 -4.43
C PHE A 77 4.70 -12.25 -4.69
N ASN A 78 5.98 -12.59 -4.85
CA ASN A 78 6.41 -13.98 -4.91
C ASN A 78 6.62 -14.54 -3.49
N SER A 79 6.47 -15.86 -3.32
CA SER A 79 6.60 -16.55 -2.01
C SER A 79 7.93 -16.27 -1.29
N ASN A 80 9.00 -16.05 -2.07
CA ASN A 80 10.36 -15.84 -1.59
C ASN A 80 10.74 -14.36 -1.40
N THR A 81 9.90 -13.42 -1.83
CA THR A 81 10.17 -11.98 -1.67
C THR A 81 9.71 -11.48 -0.31
N ASP A 82 10.50 -10.59 0.25
CA ASP A 82 10.17 -9.90 1.49
C ASP A 82 9.21 -8.76 1.23
N PHE A 83 8.02 -8.85 1.84
CA PHE A 83 6.97 -7.84 1.71
C PHE A 83 7.49 -6.42 1.96
N TRP A 84 8.18 -6.19 3.09
CA TRP A 84 8.72 -4.87 3.44
C TRP A 84 9.81 -4.38 2.49
N ALA A 85 10.57 -5.28 1.86
CA ALA A 85 11.56 -4.88 0.87
C ALA A 85 10.89 -4.41 -0.41
N THR A 86 9.85 -5.12 -0.87
CA THR A 86 9.03 -4.68 -2.01
C THR A 86 8.32 -3.36 -1.69
N VAL A 87 7.83 -3.19 -0.47
CA VAL A 87 7.20 -1.95 -0.02
C VAL A 87 8.18 -0.79 -0.01
N ALA A 88 9.36 -0.97 0.57
CA ALA A 88 10.44 0.03 0.59
C ALA A 88 10.87 0.43 -0.81
N ALA A 89 11.08 -0.55 -1.70
CA ALA A 89 11.50 -0.31 -3.09
C ALA A 89 10.48 0.56 -3.85
N LYS A 90 9.18 0.35 -3.62
CA LYS A 90 8.13 1.11 -4.32
C LYS A 90 8.04 2.57 -3.89
N VAL A 91 8.41 2.88 -2.65
CA VAL A 91 8.50 4.25 -2.16
C VAL A 91 9.87 4.89 -2.41
N GLY A 92 10.78 4.19 -3.10
CA GLY A 92 12.12 4.69 -3.41
C GLY A 92 13.05 4.72 -2.20
N LEU A 93 12.72 4.00 -1.11
CA LEU A 93 13.62 3.86 0.02
C LEU A 93 14.69 2.83 -0.31
N PRO A 94 15.99 3.17 -0.18
CA PRO A 94 17.05 2.20 -0.39
C PRO A 94 16.94 1.12 0.68
N TYR A 95 16.68 -0.12 0.25
CA TYR A 95 16.86 -1.27 1.13
C TYR A 95 18.36 -1.37 1.42
N LYS A 96 18.72 -1.39 2.71
CA LYS A 96 20.08 -1.18 3.29
C LYS A 96 21.24 -1.99 2.70
N GLY A 97 21.01 -2.87 1.71
CA GLY A 97 22.05 -3.46 0.87
C GLY A 97 22.82 -2.43 0.01
N GLU A 98 22.22 -1.29 -0.35
CA GLU A 98 22.94 -0.20 -1.04
C GLU A 98 23.72 0.73 -0.10
N LEU A 99 23.48 0.67 1.22
CA LEU A 99 24.23 1.43 2.23
C LEU A 99 25.52 0.71 2.69
N MET A 100 25.93 -0.37 2.02
CA MET A 100 27.15 -1.12 2.36
C MET A 100 28.39 -0.78 1.51
N THR A 101 28.37 0.28 0.70
CA THR A 101 29.57 0.62 -0.11
C THR A 101 30.55 1.58 0.59
N GLU A 102 30.24 2.12 1.77
CA GLU A 102 31.18 3.01 2.47
C GLU A 102 31.18 2.80 3.99
N ARG A 103 31.59 1.61 4.44
CA ARG A 103 32.27 1.45 5.74
C ARG A 103 33.06 0.15 5.73
N ALA A 104 34.36 0.32 5.52
CA ALA A 104 35.36 -0.72 5.50
C ALA A 104 35.49 -1.45 6.86
N VAL A 105 35.62 -2.78 6.77
CA VAL A 105 36.41 -3.70 7.63
C VAL A 105 35.84 -4.05 9.02
N ASN A 106 35.46 -5.32 9.23
CA ASN A 106 36.36 -6.32 9.82
C ASN A 106 35.79 -7.76 9.76
N GLU A 107 36.67 -8.71 9.49
CA GLU A 107 36.42 -10.16 9.52
C GLU A 107 36.12 -10.66 10.95
N GLY A 108 35.25 -11.68 11.06
CA GLY A 108 35.15 -12.49 12.27
C GLY A 108 33.79 -13.11 12.54
N ASN A 109 33.60 -14.36 12.10
CA ASN A 109 32.70 -15.39 12.61
C ASN A 109 31.59 -14.95 13.61
N SER A 110 30.31 -14.97 13.21
CA SER A 110 29.20 -15.35 14.11
C SER A 110 27.83 -15.42 13.42
N LYS A 111 27.21 -16.60 13.53
CA LYS A 111 25.77 -16.95 13.51
C LYS A 111 24.81 -16.06 12.70
N ASP A 112 24.50 -16.56 11.51
CA ASP A 112 23.64 -15.98 10.46
C ASP A 112 22.12 -15.97 10.75
N THR A 113 21.70 -16.14 12.01
CA THR A 113 20.27 -16.24 12.38
C THR A 113 19.72 -14.99 13.04
N ASP A 114 20.54 -14.21 13.73
CA ASP A 114 20.09 -13.02 14.50
C ASP A 114 20.06 -11.75 13.62
N GLY A 115 21.03 -11.63 12.70
CA GLY A 115 21.16 -10.46 11.84
C GLY A 115 20.05 -10.32 10.79
N LYS A 116 19.34 -11.39 10.43
CA LYS A 116 18.19 -11.30 9.52
C LYS A 116 16.98 -10.68 10.21
N SER A 117 16.58 -11.20 11.38
CA SER A 117 15.42 -10.69 12.13
C SER A 117 15.60 -9.23 12.53
N GLU A 118 16.76 -8.86 13.08
CA GLU A 118 17.03 -7.46 13.44
C GLU A 118 17.00 -6.53 12.23
N LYS A 119 17.54 -6.99 11.09
CA LYS A 119 17.51 -6.22 9.84
C LYS A 119 16.09 -6.03 9.30
N TYR A 120 15.21 -7.02 9.42
CA TYR A 120 13.80 -6.87 9.06
C TYR A 120 13.05 -5.89 9.96
N VAL A 121 13.30 -5.93 11.27
CA VAL A 121 12.68 -5.01 12.23
C VAL A 121 13.06 -3.57 11.88
N LEU A 122 14.36 -3.30 11.68
CA LEU A 122 14.85 -1.97 11.29
C LEU A 122 14.29 -1.51 9.93
N ALA A 123 14.18 -2.41 8.94
CA ALA A 123 13.61 -2.06 7.63
C ALA A 123 12.12 -1.74 7.72
N LYS A 124 11.36 -2.54 8.49
CA LYS A 124 9.94 -2.33 8.75
C LYS A 124 9.70 -0.97 9.40
N ASP A 125 10.46 -0.64 10.45
CA ASP A 125 10.26 0.61 11.20
C ASP A 125 10.56 1.84 10.36
N ILE A 126 11.62 1.80 9.52
CA ILE A 126 11.94 2.88 8.58
C ILE A 126 10.82 3.09 7.57
N VAL A 127 10.27 2.00 7.00
CA VAL A 127 9.15 2.09 6.06
C VAL A 127 7.91 2.68 6.74
N ILE A 128 7.56 2.20 7.93
CA ILE A 128 6.40 2.72 8.69
C ILE A 128 6.58 4.21 8.99
N GLN A 129 7.77 4.61 9.43
CA GLN A 129 8.08 6.00 9.74
C GLN A 129 7.93 6.89 8.50
N TYR A 130 8.47 6.46 7.35
CA TYR A 130 8.29 7.17 6.09
C TYR A 130 6.82 7.31 5.68
N TYR A 131 6.04 6.24 5.86
CA TYR A 131 4.61 6.29 5.56
C TYR A 131 3.88 7.30 6.43
N LYS A 132 4.25 7.43 7.71
CA LYS A 132 3.69 8.44 8.63
C LYS A 132 4.11 9.85 8.26
N GLU A 133 5.39 10.07 7.95
CA GLU A 133 5.92 11.40 7.63
C GLU A 133 5.37 11.96 6.31
N HIS A 134 5.04 11.08 5.35
CA HIS A 134 4.56 11.46 4.03
C HIS A 134 3.07 11.17 3.79
N ASP A 135 2.31 10.87 4.85
CA ASP A 135 0.87 10.55 4.81
C ASP A 135 0.51 9.50 3.74
N LYS A 136 1.34 8.47 3.62
CA LYS A 136 1.16 7.41 2.61
C LYS A 136 0.16 6.37 3.10
N VAL A 137 -0.68 5.91 2.18
CA VAL A 137 -1.63 4.82 2.40
C VAL A 137 -1.24 3.64 1.51
N LEU A 138 -1.02 2.49 2.16
CA LEU A 138 -0.80 1.23 1.46
C LEU A 138 -2.13 0.70 0.92
N VAL A 139 -2.23 0.55 -0.40
CA VAL A 139 -3.41 -0.05 -1.06
C VAL A 139 -2.99 -1.38 -1.66
N ILE A 140 -3.68 -2.46 -1.27
CA ILE A 140 -3.48 -3.78 -1.87
C ILE A 140 -4.66 -4.04 -2.81
N ASP A 141 -4.45 -3.80 -4.09
CA ASP A 141 -5.46 -4.07 -5.11
C ASP A 141 -5.46 -5.56 -5.46
N ASP A 142 -6.64 -6.06 -5.82
CA ASP A 142 -6.77 -7.40 -6.38
C ASP A 142 -6.19 -8.52 -5.47
N PHE A 143 -6.33 -8.35 -4.16
CA PHE A 143 -5.81 -9.27 -3.12
C PHE A 143 -6.17 -10.74 -3.34
N HIS A 144 -7.35 -11.01 -3.93
CA HIS A 144 -7.83 -12.36 -4.20
C HIS A 144 -7.02 -13.12 -5.27
N TYR A 145 -6.21 -12.43 -6.08
CA TYR A 145 -5.28 -13.06 -7.03
C TYR A 145 -4.01 -13.58 -6.36
N ALA A 146 -3.69 -13.14 -5.14
CA ALA A 146 -2.57 -13.67 -4.39
C ALA A 146 -2.84 -15.11 -3.94
N SER A 147 -1.80 -15.95 -3.88
CA SER A 147 -1.93 -17.31 -3.35
C SER A 147 -2.34 -17.32 -1.87
N LYS A 148 -3.05 -18.35 -1.39
CA LYS A 148 -3.48 -18.45 0.02
C LYS A 148 -2.32 -18.33 1.02
N ALA A 149 -1.17 -18.91 0.69
CA ALA A 149 0.04 -18.79 1.51
C ALA A 149 0.50 -17.32 1.61
N MET A 150 0.48 -16.59 0.48
CA MET A 150 0.87 -15.19 0.46
C MET A 150 -0.13 -14.28 1.17
N GLN A 151 -1.43 -14.51 0.97
CA GLN A 151 -2.49 -13.81 1.70
C GLN A 151 -2.32 -13.95 3.22
N THR A 152 -1.98 -15.17 3.68
CA THR A 152 -1.76 -15.44 5.11
C THR A 152 -0.51 -14.72 5.63
N LYS A 153 0.61 -14.80 4.89
CA LYS A 153 1.87 -14.11 5.23
C LYS A 153 1.68 -12.59 5.33
N MET A 154 1.00 -11.98 4.36
CA MET A 154 0.67 -10.56 4.37
C MET A 154 -0.22 -10.17 5.55
N ALA A 155 -1.29 -10.94 5.80
CA ALA A 155 -2.21 -10.66 6.89
C ALA A 155 -1.51 -10.72 8.26
N GLN A 156 -0.60 -11.68 8.46
CA GLN A 156 0.22 -11.76 9.67
C GLN A 156 1.11 -10.52 9.83
N GLN A 157 1.85 -10.15 8.79
CA GLN A 157 2.75 -8.99 8.85
C GLN A 157 2.01 -7.67 9.06
N LEU A 158 0.86 -7.47 8.41
CA LEU A 158 0.03 -6.28 8.61
C LEU A 158 -0.56 -6.24 10.03
N LYS A 159 -1.02 -7.38 10.54
CA LYS A 159 -1.55 -7.49 11.90
C LYS A 159 -0.50 -7.12 12.97
N ASP A 160 0.75 -7.51 12.75
CA ASP A 160 1.86 -7.18 13.64
C ASP A 160 2.25 -5.69 13.61
N VAL A 161 1.94 -4.97 12.53
CA VAL A 161 2.11 -3.51 12.46
C VAL A 161 1.01 -2.82 13.25
N ILE A 162 -0.23 -3.23 12.98
CA ILE A 162 -1.43 -2.54 13.47
C ILE A 162 -1.63 -2.77 14.97
N ARG A 163 -1.14 -3.89 15.52
CA ARG A 163 -1.12 -4.15 16.96
C ARG A 163 -0.01 -3.43 17.73
N GLY A 164 0.99 -2.90 17.03
CA GLY A 164 2.18 -2.28 17.62
C GLY A 164 2.02 -0.78 17.91
N GLU A 165 0.89 -0.19 17.51
CA GLU A 165 0.44 1.14 17.95
C GLU A 165 -0.56 1.02 19.11
#